data_AF-A0A4C1XFU1-F1
#
_entry.id   AF-A0A4C1XFU1-F1
#
_cell.length_a   1.000
_cell.length_b   1.000
_cell.length_c   1.000
_cell.angle_alpha   90.00
_cell.angle_beta   90.00
_cell.angle_gamma   90.00
#
_symmetry.space_group_name_H-M   'P 1'
#
loop_
_entity.id
_entity.type
_entity.pdbx_description
1 polymer ?
#
loop_
_entity_poly.entity_id
_entity_poly.type
_entity_poly.pdbx_seq_one_letter_code
_entity_poly.pdbx_strand_id
1 'polypeptide(L)'
;MDDDIKLLKKLELDDQKKAIQDSGKNVTEQVTQNINKILEEKFFALEEKHEKLKETVDNQDKRIYFLEKQARQKNIVFFGIEELESSYETLEKNMLEWIEQHFSNLSHSQHRHRRPEPDGQRSRGRPPTRWEDDLRQIASPNWTDIARDRDVWASLEEAFTNQGFC
;
A
#
# COMPACT_ATOMS: atom_id res chain seq x y z
N MET A 1 25.32 -51.40 69.64
CA MET A 1 25.72 -50.01 70.01
C MET A 1 26.44 -49.31 68.87
N ASP A 2 27.63 -49.75 68.43
CA ASP A 2 28.34 -49.05 67.32
C ASP A 2 27.60 -49.12 65.97
N ASP A 3 27.02 -50.27 65.63
CA ASP A 3 26.26 -50.42 64.38
C ASP A 3 24.96 -49.60 64.37
N ASP A 4 24.29 -49.50 65.53
CA ASP A 4 23.07 -48.71 65.69
C ASP A 4 23.35 -47.20 65.51
N ILE A 5 24.46 -46.72 66.07
CA ILE A 5 24.94 -45.33 65.90
C ILE A 5 25.27 -45.04 64.43
N LYS A 6 25.85 -46.02 63.72
CA LYS A 6 26.17 -45.92 62.30
C LYS A 6 24.90 -45.83 61.44
N LEU A 7 23.88 -46.60 61.80
CA LEU A 7 22.56 -46.60 61.17
C LEU A 7 21.83 -45.27 61.36
N LEU A 8 21.83 -44.73 62.59
CA LEU A 8 21.26 -43.43 62.91
C LEU A 8 21.90 -42.29 62.11
N LYS A 9 23.25 -42.26 62.05
CA LYS A 9 23.98 -41.27 61.24
C LYS A 9 23.63 -41.34 59.76
N LYS A 10 23.37 -42.54 59.24
CA LYS A 10 23.03 -42.73 57.82
C LYS A 10 21.61 -42.24 57.51
N LEU A 11 20.66 -42.51 58.39
CA LEU A 11 19.27 -42.05 58.27
C LEU A 11 19.20 -40.51 58.24
N GLU A 12 19.91 -39.86 59.17
CA GLU A 12 19.94 -38.40 59.24
C GLU A 12 20.62 -37.76 58.03
N LEU A 13 21.66 -38.41 57.50
CA LEU A 13 22.35 -37.96 56.30
C LEU A 13 21.47 -38.11 55.04
N ASP A 14 20.62 -39.14 54.99
CA ASP A 14 19.66 -39.31 53.91
C ASP A 14 18.47 -38.33 54.03
N ASP A 15 18.02 -38.00 55.25
CA ASP A 15 17.04 -36.94 55.48
C ASP A 15 17.56 -35.56 55.08
N GLN A 16 18.82 -35.25 55.40
CA GLN A 16 19.49 -34.02 54.94
C GLN A 16 19.60 -33.96 53.42
N LYS A 17 19.97 -35.07 52.75
CA LYS A 17 20.00 -35.13 51.27
C LYS A 17 18.64 -34.85 50.66
N LYS A 18 17.58 -35.41 51.24
CA LYS A 18 16.20 -35.21 50.76
C LYS A 18 15.78 -33.74 50.92
N ALA A 19 16.08 -33.12 52.05
CA ALA A 19 15.82 -31.71 52.29
C ALA A 19 16.58 -30.79 51.31
N ILE A 20 17.85 -31.09 51.02
CA ILE A 20 18.65 -30.36 50.02
C ILE A 20 18.06 -30.53 48.62
N GLN A 21 17.63 -31.74 48.26
CA GLN A 21 17.03 -32.00 46.95
C GLN A 21 15.71 -31.23 46.78
N ASP A 22 14.85 -31.22 47.78
CA ASP A 22 13.56 -30.53 47.73
C ASP A 22 13.74 -29.00 47.77
N SER A 23 14.73 -28.50 48.53
CA SER A 23 15.15 -27.09 48.47
C SER A 23 15.67 -26.71 47.08
N GLY A 24 16.47 -27.57 46.45
CA GLY A 24 16.98 -27.36 45.09
C GLY A 24 15.87 -27.26 44.05
N LYS A 25 14.86 -28.15 44.11
CA LYS A 25 13.67 -28.09 43.24
C LYS A 25 12.93 -26.77 43.42
N ASN A 26 12.69 -26.35 44.65
CA ASN A 26 12.00 -25.08 44.95
C ASN A 26 12.74 -23.88 44.37
N VAL A 27 14.07 -23.80 44.53
CA VAL A 27 14.88 -22.73 43.94
C VAL A 27 14.76 -22.72 42.42
N THR A 28 14.80 -23.88 41.76
CA THR A 28 14.65 -23.95 40.29
C THR A 28 13.26 -23.50 39.83
N GLU A 29 12.20 -23.85 40.56
CA GLU A 29 10.83 -23.41 40.28
C GLU A 29 10.69 -21.90 40.44
N GLN A 30 11.22 -21.31 41.52
CA GLN A 30 11.19 -19.87 41.75
C GLN A 30 11.95 -19.09 40.66
N VAL A 31 13.14 -19.55 40.29
CA VAL A 31 13.92 -18.93 39.21
C VAL A 31 13.14 -19.00 37.90
N THR A 32 12.53 -20.14 37.59
CA THR A 32 11.71 -20.33 36.38
C THR A 32 10.51 -19.37 36.37
N GLN A 33 9.79 -19.26 37.48
CA GLN A 33 8.66 -18.35 37.62
C GLN A 33 9.08 -16.88 37.46
N ASN A 34 10.20 -16.48 38.06
CA ASN A 34 10.72 -15.12 37.94
C ASN A 34 11.10 -14.79 36.50
N ILE A 35 11.76 -15.72 35.79
CA ILE A 35 12.10 -15.54 34.38
C ILE A 35 10.83 -15.39 33.54
N ASN A 36 9.84 -16.26 33.74
CA ASN A 36 8.59 -16.20 32.99
C ASN A 36 7.86 -14.87 33.21
N LYS A 37 7.79 -14.40 34.46
CA LYS A 37 7.19 -13.10 34.78
C LYS A 37 7.88 -11.94 34.05
N ILE A 38 9.22 -11.91 34.06
CA ILE A 38 9.99 -10.87 33.36
C ILE A 38 9.76 -10.94 31.85
N LEU A 39 9.67 -12.15 31.30
CA LEU A 39 9.40 -12.35 29.88
C LEU A 39 8.01 -11.84 29.51
N GLU A 40 6.98 -12.20 30.27
CA GLU A 40 5.61 -11.71 30.06
C GLU A 40 5.56 -10.17 30.07
N GLU A 41 6.16 -9.52 31.07
CA GLU A 41 6.23 -8.06 31.15
C GLU A 41 6.90 -7.44 29.90
N LYS A 42 7.98 -8.06 29.40
CA LYS A 42 8.65 -7.61 28.18
C LYS A 42 7.82 -7.85 26.93
N PHE A 43 7.10 -8.96 26.85
CA PHE A 43 6.20 -9.25 25.72
C PHE A 43 5.05 -8.24 25.66
N PHE A 44 4.41 -7.94 26.79
CA PHE A 44 3.38 -6.90 26.84
C PHE A 44 3.90 -5.54 26.41
N ALA A 45 5.07 -5.12 26.91
CA ALA A 45 5.69 -3.87 26.51
C ALA A 45 6.07 -3.84 25.01
N LEU A 46 6.38 -5.00 24.43
CA LEU A 46 6.70 -5.13 23.01
C LEU A 46 5.43 -5.05 22.15
N GLU A 47 4.35 -5.72 22.54
CA GLU A 47 3.05 -5.67 21.87
C GLU A 47 2.48 -4.25 21.86
N GLU A 48 2.54 -3.54 22.99
CA GLU A 48 2.07 -2.15 23.06
C GLU A 48 2.84 -1.24 22.10
N LYS A 49 4.16 -1.41 22.01
CA LYS A 49 5.00 -0.66 21.05
C LYS A 49 4.68 -1.04 19.61
N HIS A 50 4.38 -2.31 19.36
CA HIS A 50 4.05 -2.79 18.02
C HIS A 50 2.75 -2.16 17.50
N GLU A 51 1.70 -2.10 18.34
CA GLU A 51 0.44 -1.46 17.97
C GLU A 51 0.61 0.04 17.69
N LYS A 52 1.35 0.76 18.55
CA LYS A 52 1.65 2.19 18.33
C LYS A 52 2.43 2.42 17.03
N LEU A 53 3.37 1.54 16.72
CA LEU A 53 4.16 1.63 15.49
C LEU A 53 3.27 1.40 14.27
N LYS A 54 2.40 0.39 14.31
CA LYS A 54 1.45 0.09 13.24
C LYS A 54 0.54 1.28 12.94
N GLU A 55 -0.04 1.90 13.97
CA GLU A 55 -0.85 3.11 13.81
C GLU A 55 -0.06 4.26 13.15
N THR A 56 1.20 4.43 13.56
CA THR A 56 2.07 5.47 13.00
C THR A 56 2.35 5.22 11.52
N VAL A 57 2.61 3.98 11.13
CA VAL A 57 2.84 3.58 9.73
C VAL A 57 1.59 3.85 8.89
N ASP A 58 0.41 3.40 9.34
CA ASP A 58 -0.85 3.63 8.62
C ASP A 58 -1.14 5.13 8.41
N ASN A 59 -0.80 5.96 9.40
CA ASN A 59 -0.95 7.41 9.31
C ASN A 59 0.07 8.05 8.38
N GLN A 60 1.31 7.53 8.33
CA GLN A 60 2.33 7.98 7.39
C GLN A 60 1.93 7.65 5.95
N ASP A 61 1.41 6.45 5.69
CA ASP A 61 0.95 6.04 4.35
C ASP A 61 -0.16 6.95 3.82
N LYS A 62 -1.15 7.26 4.67
CA LYS A 62 -2.20 8.23 4.33
C LYS A 62 -1.61 9.60 3.98
N ARG A 63 -0.64 10.07 4.76
CA ARG A 63 -0.02 11.38 4.53
C ARG A 63 0.79 11.42 3.23
N ILE A 64 1.53 10.35 2.94
CA ILE A 64 2.28 10.20 1.68
C ILE A 64 1.30 10.26 0.50
N TYR A 65 0.21 9.48 0.55
CA TYR A 65 -0.83 9.49 -0.48
C TYR A 65 -1.36 10.90 -0.77
N PHE A 66 -1.68 11.68 0.27
CA PHE A 66 -2.16 13.05 0.08
C PHE A 66 -1.09 13.98 -0.51
N LEU A 67 0.17 13.84 -0.10
CA LEU A 67 1.28 14.63 -0.64
C LEU A 67 1.51 14.32 -2.12
N GLU A 68 1.51 13.04 -2.50
CA GLU A 68 1.63 12.62 -3.90
C GLU A 68 0.48 13.12 -4.75
N LYS A 69 -0.75 13.04 -4.24
CA LYS A 69 -1.94 13.56 -4.92
C LYS A 69 -1.84 15.06 -5.15
N GLN A 70 -1.36 15.82 -4.17
CA GLN A 70 -1.13 17.27 -4.32
C GLN A 70 -0.01 17.57 -5.33
N ALA A 71 1.10 16.82 -5.28
CA ALA A 71 2.21 16.99 -6.21
C ALA A 71 1.82 16.70 -7.67
N ARG A 72 0.93 15.72 -7.88
CA ARG A 72 0.43 15.33 -9.22
C ARG A 72 -0.76 16.16 -9.71
N GLN A 73 -1.31 17.07 -8.90
CA GLN A 73 -2.55 17.79 -9.19
C GLN A 73 -2.54 18.58 -10.52
N LYS A 74 -1.36 19.04 -10.96
CA LYS A 74 -1.18 19.81 -12.20
C LYS A 74 -0.46 19.02 -13.28
N ASN A 75 -0.16 17.75 -13.03
CA ASN A 75 0.52 16.90 -13.99
C ASN A 75 -0.50 16.40 -15.00
N ILE A 76 -0.13 16.43 -16.28
CA ILE A 76 -0.94 15.92 -17.38
C ILE A 76 -0.14 14.75 -17.96
N VAL A 77 -0.80 13.60 -18.10
CA VAL A 77 -0.19 12.38 -18.66
C VAL A 77 -0.67 12.23 -20.09
N PHE A 78 0.27 12.15 -21.02
CA PHE A 78 -0.01 11.92 -22.44
C PHE A 78 0.33 10.48 -22.80
N PHE A 79 -0.57 9.82 -23.51
CA PHE A 79 -0.37 8.45 -24.00
C PHE A 79 -0.38 8.44 -25.53
N GLY A 80 0.42 7.56 -26.13
CA GLY A 80 0.45 7.36 -27.59
C GLY A 80 1.18 8.46 -28.37
N ILE A 81 2.11 9.17 -27.72
CA ILE A 81 3.09 10.03 -28.38
C ILE A 81 4.34 9.18 -28.65
N GLU A 82 4.86 9.22 -29.87
CA GLU A 82 6.10 8.52 -30.20
C GLU A 82 7.30 9.24 -29.56
N GLU A 83 8.07 8.53 -28.73
CA GLU A 83 9.24 9.07 -28.02
C GLU A 83 10.46 9.18 -28.96
N LEU A 84 10.42 10.16 -29.86
CA LEU A 84 11.49 10.41 -30.84
C LEU A 84 12.48 11.49 -30.38
N GLU A 85 12.27 12.05 -29.20
CA GLU A 85 13.03 13.17 -28.66
C GLU A 85 14.38 12.75 -28.10
N SER A 86 15.43 13.48 -28.51
CA SER A 86 16.78 13.32 -27.93
C SER A 86 17.10 14.32 -26.82
N SER A 87 16.28 15.36 -26.64
CA SER A 87 16.49 16.41 -25.63
C SER A 87 15.16 17.02 -25.15
N TYR A 88 15.19 17.64 -23.96
CA TYR A 88 14.04 18.35 -23.39
C TYR A 88 13.52 19.48 -24.30
N GLU A 89 14.40 20.19 -25.00
CA GLU A 89 14.02 21.24 -25.96
C GLU A 89 13.26 20.66 -27.16
N THR A 90 13.69 19.49 -27.65
CA THR A 90 13.02 18.79 -28.74
C THR A 90 11.64 18.29 -28.29
N LEU A 91 11.54 17.78 -27.06
CA LEU A 91 10.29 17.37 -26.45
C LEU A 91 9.32 18.53 -26.29
N GLU A 92 9.78 19.64 -25.75
CA GLU A 92 8.95 20.83 -25.58
C GLU A 92 8.38 21.30 -26.93
N LYS A 93 9.21 21.35 -27.98
CA LYS A 93 8.76 21.73 -29.32
C LYS A 93 7.75 20.74 -29.90
N ASN A 94 8.02 19.44 -29.80
CA ASN A 94 7.12 18.40 -30.27
C ASN A 94 5.77 18.45 -29.55
N MET A 95 5.79 18.68 -28.22
CA MET A 95 4.59 18.84 -27.42
C MET A 95 3.80 20.10 -27.80
N LEU A 96 4.46 21.24 -28.03
CA LEU A 96 3.80 22.47 -28.48
C LEU A 96 3.15 22.28 -29.86
N GLU A 97 3.88 21.69 -30.82
CA GLU A 97 3.34 21.39 -32.15
C GLU A 97 2.15 20.43 -32.06
N TRP A 98 2.24 19.40 -31.23
CA TRP A 98 1.14 18.45 -31.01
C TRP A 98 -0.08 19.15 -30.38
N ILE A 99 0.11 19.98 -29.36
CA ILE A 99 -0.98 20.74 -28.72
C ILE A 99 -1.61 21.69 -29.72
N GLU A 100 -0.82 22.46 -30.46
CA GLU A 100 -1.35 23.36 -31.49
C GLU A 100 -2.13 22.56 -32.53
N GLN A 101 -1.57 21.50 -33.11
CA GLN A 101 -2.26 20.70 -34.13
C GLN A 101 -3.62 20.15 -33.65
N HIS A 102 -3.70 19.70 -32.40
CA HIS A 102 -4.90 19.02 -31.89
C HIS A 102 -5.91 19.97 -31.24
N PHE A 103 -5.45 21.06 -30.62
CA PHE A 103 -6.31 21.99 -29.86
C PHE A 103 -6.61 23.30 -30.59
N SER A 104 -5.89 23.64 -31.66
CA SER A 104 -6.11 24.84 -32.49
C SER A 104 -7.50 24.90 -33.14
N ASN A 105 -8.13 23.74 -33.34
CA ASN A 105 -9.51 23.64 -33.87
C ASN A 105 -10.62 23.97 -32.85
N LEU A 106 -10.30 24.13 -31.55
CA LEU A 106 -11.29 24.44 -30.52
C LEU A 106 -11.80 25.89 -30.57
N SER A 107 -11.12 26.79 -31.28
CA SER A 107 -11.54 28.19 -31.38
C SER A 107 -12.59 28.47 -32.46
N HIS A 108 -12.89 27.53 -33.39
CA HIS A 108 -13.73 27.85 -34.57
C HIS A 108 -14.81 26.82 -34.93
N SER A 109 -15.33 26.04 -33.98
CA SER A 109 -16.58 25.31 -34.23
C SER A 109 -17.36 24.97 -32.97
N GLN A 110 -18.11 25.96 -32.47
CA GLN A 110 -19.45 25.67 -31.97
C GLN A 110 -20.33 25.22 -33.13
N HIS A 111 -20.13 24.04 -33.73
CA HIS A 111 -21.20 23.39 -34.49
C HIS A 111 -21.01 21.88 -34.51
N ARG A 112 -21.92 21.23 -33.79
CA ARG A 112 -22.20 19.80 -33.79
C ARG A 112 -22.25 19.25 -35.21
N HIS A 113 -21.26 18.46 -35.60
CA HIS A 113 -21.48 17.38 -36.54
C HIS A 113 -21.07 16.08 -35.85
N ARG A 114 -22.08 15.26 -35.51
CA ARG A 114 -21.87 13.83 -35.29
C ARG A 114 -21.11 13.32 -36.51
N ARG A 115 -19.85 12.89 -36.33
CA ARG A 115 -19.20 12.11 -37.38
C ARG A 115 -20.00 10.81 -37.53
N PRO A 116 -20.33 10.37 -38.75
CA PRO A 116 -20.93 9.06 -38.95
C PRO A 116 -19.96 8.00 -38.40
N GLU A 117 -20.50 7.02 -37.69
CA GLU A 117 -19.76 5.84 -37.26
C GLU A 117 -19.24 5.12 -38.51
N PRO A 118 -17.94 4.78 -38.60
CA PRO A 118 -17.49 3.89 -39.65
C PRO A 118 -17.99 2.49 -39.34
N ASP A 119 -18.89 1.95 -40.19
CA ASP A 119 -19.34 0.56 -40.21
C ASP A 119 -18.24 -0.42 -40.68
N GLY A 120 -16.99 -0.20 -40.22
CA GLY A 120 -15.82 -0.96 -40.63
C GLY A 120 -15.14 -1.61 -39.43
N GLN A 121 -14.88 -2.92 -39.54
CA GLN A 121 -14.06 -3.65 -38.58
C GLN A 121 -12.71 -2.94 -38.42
N ARG A 122 -12.36 -2.63 -37.16
CA ARG A 122 -11.11 -1.93 -36.81
C ARG A 122 -9.91 -2.82 -37.14
N SER A 123 -8.81 -2.23 -37.59
CA SER A 123 -7.57 -2.95 -37.94
C SER A 123 -7.09 -3.83 -36.79
N ARG A 124 -6.61 -5.05 -37.12
CA ARG A 124 -6.06 -6.00 -36.15
C ARG A 124 -4.96 -5.34 -35.33
N GLY A 125 -5.06 -5.42 -33.99
CA GLY A 125 -4.08 -4.85 -33.05
C GLY A 125 -4.47 -3.49 -32.44
N ARG A 126 -5.53 -2.82 -32.93
CA ARG A 126 -6.05 -1.61 -32.27
C ARG A 126 -7.05 -1.99 -31.17
N PRO A 127 -6.96 -1.42 -29.95
CA PRO A 127 -7.92 -1.69 -28.89
C PRO A 127 -9.38 -1.49 -29.36
N PRO A 128 -10.30 -2.40 -28.96
CA PRO A 128 -11.69 -2.36 -29.41
C PRO A 128 -12.41 -1.11 -28.92
N THR A 129 -12.11 -0.67 -27.69
CA THR A 129 -12.62 0.55 -27.07
C THR A 129 -11.65 1.72 -27.31
N ARG A 130 -12.20 2.92 -27.59
CA ARG A 130 -11.41 4.15 -27.45
C ARG A 130 -11.38 4.50 -25.96
N TRP A 131 -10.31 5.10 -25.48
CA TRP A 131 -10.25 5.61 -24.09
C TRP A 131 -11.42 6.55 -23.75
N GLU A 132 -11.97 7.26 -24.74
CA GLU A 132 -13.20 8.04 -24.60
C GLU A 132 -14.43 7.20 -24.23
N ASP A 133 -14.51 5.95 -24.69
CA ASP A 133 -15.63 5.05 -24.40
C ASP A 133 -15.60 4.61 -22.92
N ASP A 134 -14.40 4.38 -22.38
CA ASP A 134 -14.19 4.05 -20.97
C ASP A 134 -14.58 5.23 -20.06
N LEU A 135 -14.25 6.46 -20.46
CA LEU A 135 -14.69 7.68 -19.76
C LEU A 135 -16.21 7.87 -19.81
N ARG A 136 -16.85 7.54 -20.93
CA ARG A 136 -18.32 7.58 -21.03
C ARG A 136 -18.99 6.53 -20.17
N GLN A 137 -18.34 5.38 -19.96
CA GLN A 137 -18.85 4.32 -19.07
C GLN A 137 -18.81 4.75 -17.60
N ILE A 138 -17.75 5.44 -17.19
CA ILE A 138 -17.53 5.84 -15.78
C ILE A 138 -18.28 7.13 -15.45
N ALA A 139 -18.19 8.14 -16.32
CA ALA A 139 -18.66 9.50 -16.05
C ALA A 139 -19.87 9.90 -16.92
N SER A 140 -20.55 8.94 -17.54
CA SER A 140 -21.70 9.17 -18.44
C SER A 140 -21.35 9.98 -19.71
N PRO A 141 -22.26 10.09 -20.71
CA PRO A 141 -21.98 10.81 -21.97
C PRO A 141 -21.63 12.29 -21.81
N ASN A 142 -21.99 12.90 -20.67
CA ASN A 142 -21.72 14.30 -20.34
C ASN A 142 -20.48 14.47 -19.45
N TRP A 143 -19.53 13.53 -19.49
CA TRP A 143 -18.31 13.57 -18.68
C TRP A 143 -17.54 14.90 -18.81
N THR A 144 -17.64 15.61 -19.94
CA THR A 144 -17.03 16.93 -20.14
C THR A 144 -17.62 18.02 -19.23
N ASP A 145 -18.89 17.91 -18.85
CA ASP A 145 -19.51 18.83 -17.90
C ASP A 145 -19.14 18.46 -16.46
N ILE A 146 -18.98 17.16 -16.19
CA ILE A 146 -18.51 16.66 -14.90
C ILE A 146 -17.04 17.01 -14.67
N ALA A 147 -16.21 16.98 -15.72
CA ALA A 147 -14.80 17.36 -15.67
C ALA A 147 -14.58 18.86 -15.39
N ARG A 148 -15.60 19.70 -15.66
CA ARG A 148 -15.55 21.13 -15.29
C ARG A 148 -15.79 21.34 -13.80
N ASP A 149 -16.54 20.46 -13.15
CA ASP A 149 -16.74 20.48 -11.71
C ASP A 149 -15.60 19.71 -11.03
N ARG A 150 -14.65 20.46 -10.46
CA ARG A 150 -13.44 19.89 -9.88
C ARG A 150 -13.71 18.99 -8.68
N ASP A 151 -14.76 19.27 -7.92
CA ASP A 151 -15.10 18.52 -6.71
C ASP A 151 -15.78 17.20 -7.09
N VAL A 152 -16.69 17.24 -8.06
CA VAL A 152 -17.31 16.03 -8.60
C VAL A 152 -16.28 15.18 -9.35
N TRP A 153 -15.43 15.79 -10.17
CA TRP A 153 -14.36 15.07 -10.88
C TRP A 153 -13.35 14.43 -9.92
N ALA A 154 -13.01 15.11 -8.82
CA ALA A 154 -12.14 14.55 -7.79
C ALA A 154 -12.78 13.38 -7.01
N SER A 155 -14.11 13.30 -6.97
CA SER A 155 -14.86 12.22 -6.31
C SER A 155 -14.98 10.94 -7.15
N LEU A 156 -14.70 11.01 -8.45
CA LEU A 156 -14.75 9.86 -9.37
C LEU A 156 -13.50 8.96 -9.33
N GLU A 157 -12.53 9.28 -8.46
CA GLU A 157 -11.23 8.59 -8.29
C GLU A 157 -10.38 8.46 -9.58
N GLU A 158 -9.21 7.81 -9.51
CA GLU A 158 -8.40 7.49 -10.70
C GLU A 158 -9.18 6.45 -11.53
N ALA A 159 -9.84 6.90 -12.60
CA ALA A 159 -10.45 6.04 -13.59
C ALA A 159 -9.34 5.27 -14.34
N PHE A 160 -8.91 4.14 -13.79
CA PHE A 160 -8.08 3.18 -14.52
C PHE A 160 -8.93 2.65 -15.68
N THR A 161 -8.62 3.10 -16.90
CA THR A 161 -9.13 2.49 -18.13
C THR A 161 -8.60 1.07 -18.16
N ASN A 162 -9.45 0.11 -17.78
CA ASN A 162 -9.00 -1.25 -17.54
C ASN A 162 -8.74 -1.99 -18.86
N GLN A 163 -7.68 -2.78 -18.81
CA GLN A 163 -7.32 -3.90 -19.70
C GLN A 163 -6.41 -3.61 -20.89
N GLY A 164 -5.25 -3.02 -20.60
CA GLY A 164 -4.01 -3.46 -21.25
C GLY A 164 -3.54 -4.79 -20.65
N PHE A 165 -4.21 -5.90 -20.98
CA PHE A 165 -3.55 -7.21 -20.88
C PHE A 165 -2.48 -7.26 -21.97
N CYS A 166 -1.22 -7.32 -21.56
CA CYS A 166 -0.14 -7.86 -22.37
C CYS A 166 -0.11 -9.38 -22.19
#